data_AF-A0A3B8KXH3-F1
#
_entry.id   AF-A0A3B8KXH3-F1
#
_cell.length_a   1.000
_cell.length_b   1.000
_cell.length_c   1.000
_cell.angle_alpha   90.00
_cell.angle_beta   90.00
_cell.angle_gamma   90.00
#
_symmetry.space_group_name_H-M   'P 1'
#
loop_
_entity.id
_entity.type
_entity.pdbx_description
1 polymer ?
#
loop_
_entity_poly.entity_id
_entity_poly.type
_entity_poly.pdbx_seq_one_letter_code
_entity_poly.pdbx_strand_id
1 'polypeptide(L)' 'MTIEDSWGGDITTAAIAHLAHSTPTELLFTATDFNSYVTVSTAEGAPQRDGGRLAASTQPGLGVAPRQDVLGEPVLSIG' A
#
# COMPACT_ATOMS: atom_id res chain seq x y z
N MET A 1 10.94 -14.57 -4.01
CA MET A 1 10.31 -14.14 -2.74
C MET A 1 8.96 -13.53 -3.04
N THR A 2 7.94 -13.89 -2.26
CA THR A 2 6.66 -13.18 -2.26
C THR A 2 6.78 -11.99 -1.31
N ILE A 3 6.39 -10.81 -1.77
CA ILE A 3 6.33 -9.61 -0.94
C ILE A 3 4.87 -9.28 -0.66
N GLU A 4 4.47 -9.52 0.59
CA GLU A 4 3.11 -9.35 1.07
C GLU A 4 3.12 -9.01 2.57
N ASP A 5 1.93 -8.87 3.13
CA ASP A 5 1.66 -8.70 4.56
C ASP A 5 0.52 -9.65 4.94
N SER A 6 0.22 -9.75 6.23
CA SER A 6 -0.91 -10.50 6.79
C SER A 6 -2.26 -10.12 6.16
N TRP A 7 -2.50 -8.83 5.93
CA TRP A 7 -3.64 -8.24 5.22
C TRP A 7 -3.36 -6.74 5.01
N GLY A 8 -4.32 -5.97 4.48
CA GLY A 8 -4.20 -4.51 4.54
C GLY A 8 -5.21 -3.74 3.70
N GLY A 9 -4.95 -2.44 3.63
CA GLY A 9 -5.58 -1.52 2.69
C GLY A 9 -4.52 -0.66 2.01
N ASP A 10 -4.88 0.57 1.65
CA ASP A 10 -4.07 1.48 0.84
C ASP A 10 -2.64 1.70 1.34
N ILE A 11 -2.47 1.96 2.64
CA ILE A 11 -1.16 2.27 3.23
C ILE A 11 -0.25 1.02 3.22
N THR A 12 -0.80 -0.16 3.54
CA THR A 12 -0.06 -1.42 3.47
C THR A 12 0.33 -1.75 2.05
N THR A 13 -0.58 -1.61 1.08
CA THR A 13 -0.29 -1.85 -0.34
C THR A 13 0.79 -0.91 -0.86
N ALA A 14 0.84 0.34 -0.40
CA ALA A 14 1.92 1.26 -0.73
C ALA A 14 3.29 0.75 -0.24
N ALA A 15 3.38 0.29 1.01
CA ALA A 15 4.61 -0.28 1.55
C ALA A 15 5.05 -1.54 0.79
N ILE A 16 4.11 -2.45 0.48
CA ILE A 16 4.35 -3.63 -0.35
C ILE A 16 4.94 -3.24 -1.71
N ALA A 17 4.33 -2.26 -2.39
CA ALA A 17 4.78 -1.84 -3.71
C ALA A 17 6.21 -1.25 -3.69
N HIS A 18 6.54 -0.44 -2.67
CA HIS A 18 7.89 0.12 -2.50
C HIS A 18 8.93 -0.98 -2.30
N LEU A 19 8.67 -1.95 -1.42
CA LEU A 19 9.60 -3.06 -1.19
C LEU A 19 9.72 -3.94 -2.45
N ALA A 20 8.62 -4.20 -3.14
CA ALA A 20 8.62 -4.92 -4.42
C ALA A 20 9.47 -4.21 -5.49
N HIS A 21 9.39 -2.89 -5.61
CA HIS A 21 10.21 -2.10 -6.54
C HIS A 21 11.70 -2.05 -6.17
N SER A 22 12.04 -2.21 -4.89
CA SER A 22 13.43 -2.35 -4.44
C SER A 22 14.01 -3.76 -4.60
N THR A 23 13.21 -4.74 -5.04
CA THR A 23 13.63 -6.14 -5.17
C THR A 23 13.97 -6.48 -6.63
N PRO A 24 15.16 -7.03 -6.92
CA PRO A 24 15.50 -7.49 -8.27
C PRO A 24 14.45 -8.48 -8.81
N THR A 25 14.11 -8.36 -10.09
CA THR A 25 12.99 -9.13 -10.66
C THR A 25 13.25 -10.64 -10.61
N GLU A 26 14.48 -11.11 -10.75
CA GLU A 26 14.81 -12.54 -10.61
C GLU A 26 14.60 -13.08 -9.18
N LEU A 27 14.51 -12.21 -8.18
CA LEU A 27 14.24 -12.54 -6.79
C LEU A 27 12.80 -12.23 -6.36
N LEU A 28 12.04 -11.48 -7.16
CA LEU A 28 10.64 -11.14 -6.93
C LEU A 28 9.72 -12.18 -7.59
N PHE A 29 9.18 -13.09 -6.80
CA PHE A 29 8.24 -14.09 -7.29
C PHE A 29 6.86 -13.46 -7.55
N THR A 30 6.30 -12.81 -6.53
CA THR A 30 5.00 -12.12 -6.59
C THR A 30 4.93 -10.99 -5.56
N ALA A 31 3.95 -10.10 -5.75
CA ALA A 31 3.47 -9.15 -4.75
C ALA A 31 1.93 -9.04 -4.87
N THR A 32 1.25 -8.53 -3.85
CA THR A 32 -0.22 -8.49 -3.78
C THR A 32 -0.77 -7.10 -3.47
N ASP A 33 -1.94 -6.78 -4.02
CA ASP A 33 -2.67 -5.52 -3.86
C ASP A 33 -3.87 -5.66 -2.92
N PHE A 34 -3.65 -5.77 -1.61
CA PHE A 34 -4.75 -5.93 -0.64
C PHE A 34 -5.84 -4.84 -0.71
N ASN A 35 -5.50 -3.62 -1.12
CA ASN A 35 -6.50 -2.56 -1.26
C ASN A 35 -7.58 -2.87 -2.32
N SER A 36 -7.36 -3.79 -3.26
CA SER A 36 -8.39 -4.24 -4.22
C SER A 36 -9.32 -5.33 -3.67
N TYR A 37 -9.01 -5.89 -2.49
CA TYR A 37 -9.76 -6.95 -1.83
C TYR A 37 -10.80 -6.39 -0.86
N VAL A 38 -10.72 -5.09 -0.56
CA VAL A 38 -11.57 -4.38 0.41
C VAL A 38 -12.39 -3.31 -0.27
N THR A 39 -13.46 -2.85 0.39
CA THR A 39 -14.39 -1.86 -0.17
C THR A 39 -14.19 -0.44 0.38
N VAL A 40 -13.30 -0.28 1.37
CA VAL A 40 -13.02 1.00 2.03
C VAL A 40 -11.58 1.40 1.74
N SER A 41 -11.43 2.55 1.09
CA SER A 41 -10.13 3.19 0.87
C SER A 41 -9.77 4.09 2.06
N THR A 42 -8.59 3.88 2.63
CA THR A 42 -8.09 4.58 3.83
C THR A 42 -7.03 5.63 3.52
N ALA A 43 -6.51 5.69 2.29
CA ALA A 43 -5.57 6.72 1.87
C ALA A 43 -5.68 7.04 0.38
N GLU A 44 -5.41 8.29 0.02
CA GLU A 44 -5.25 8.72 -1.36
C GLU A 44 -3.83 8.41 -1.86
N GLY A 45 -3.67 8.25 -3.18
CA GLY A 45 -2.38 8.05 -3.82
C GLY A 45 -1.81 6.63 -3.72
N ALA A 46 -2.57 5.67 -3.19
CA ALA A 46 -2.15 4.28 -3.08
C ALA A 46 -2.01 3.60 -4.46
N PRO A 47 -1.06 2.66 -4.60
CA PRO A 47 -0.92 1.87 -5.82
C PRO A 47 -2.25 1.20 -6.20
N GLN A 48 -2.56 1.23 -7.49
CA GLN A 48 -3.71 0.54 -8.07
C GLN A 48 -3.20 -0.50 -9.06
N ARG A 49 -3.82 -1.68 -9.05
CA ARG A 49 -3.47 -2.73 -9.99
C ARG A 49 -3.85 -2.34 -11.41
N ASP A 50 -2.88 -2.36 -12.29
CA ASP A 50 -3.05 -2.15 -13.73
C ASP A 50 -2.42 -3.31 -14.50
N GLY A 51 -3.20 -3.97 -15.35
CA GLY A 51 -2.74 -5.14 -16.11
C GLY A 51 -2.15 -6.27 -15.24
N GLY A 52 -2.60 -6.41 -13.99
CA GLY A 52 -2.05 -7.40 -13.05
C GLY A 52 -0.73 -7.02 -12.40
N ARG A 53 -0.30 -5.75 -12.49
CA ARG A 53 0.93 -5.25 -11.87
C ARG A 53 0.64 -4.05 -10.98
N LEU A 54 1.58 -3.78 -10.06
CA LEU A 54 1.56 -2.62 -9.17
C LEU A 54 2.78 -1.74 -9.40
N ALA A 55 2.61 -0.43 -9.17
CA ALA A 55 3.68 0.54 -9.19
C ALA A 55 3.71 1.32 -7.87
N ALA A 56 4.88 1.40 -7.24
CA ALA A 56 5.09 2.30 -6.11
C ALA A 56 4.96 3.76 -6.55
N SER A 57 4.54 4.63 -5.63
CA SER A 57 4.49 6.07 -5.88
C SER A 57 5.90 6.65 -6.05
N THR A 58 6.03 7.68 -6.89
CA THR A 58 7.28 8.45 -7.05
C THR A 58 7.34 9.67 -6.13
N GLN A 59 6.29 9.91 -5.33
CA GLN A 59 6.27 10.97 -4.31
C GLN A 59 7.10 10.57 -3.08
N PRO A 60 7.57 11.54 -2.26
CA PRO A 60 8.34 11.24 -1.06
C PRO A 60 7.62 10.31 -0.06
N GLY A 61 8.41 9.50 0.65
CA GLY A 61 7.90 8.52 1.61
C GLY A 61 7.11 7.41 0.91
N LEU A 62 6.00 6.97 1.52
CA LEU A 62 5.11 5.99 0.88
C LEU A 62 4.30 6.59 -0.28
N GLY A 63 4.25 7.93 -0.39
CA GLY A 63 3.50 8.63 -1.42
C GLY A 63 1.99 8.50 -1.30
N VAL A 64 1.48 8.28 -0.08
CA VAL A 64 0.06 8.21 0.24
C VAL A 64 -0.33 9.27 1.27
N ALA A 65 -1.58 9.74 1.21
CA ALA A 65 -2.16 10.67 2.17
C ALA A 65 -3.35 10.01 2.90
N PRO A 66 -3.30 9.82 4.24
CA PRO A 66 -4.41 9.21 4.98
C PRO A 66 -5.72 10.00 4.85
N ARG A 67 -6.83 9.29 4.62
CA ARG A 67 -8.17 9.85 4.52
C ARG A 67 -8.78 10.04 5.90
N GLN A 68 -8.65 11.24 6.47
CA GLN A 68 -9.13 11.55 7.82
C GLN A 68 -10.66 11.43 7.97
N ASP A 69 -11.41 11.68 6.89
CA ASP A 69 -12.86 11.46 6.83
C ASP A 69 -13.25 9.99 7.02
N VAL A 70 -12.36 9.06 6.65
CA VAL A 70 -12.55 7.61 6.78
C VAL A 70 -11.97 7.08 8.10
N LEU A 71 -10.79 7.55 8.47
CA LEU A 71 -10.10 7.11 9.69
C LEU A 71 -10.76 7.63 10.97
N GLY A 72 -11.41 8.80 10.89
CA GLY A 72 -12.05 9.44 12.03
C GLY A 72 -11.06 9.97 13.07
N GLU A 73 -11.56 10.22 14.28
CA GLU A 73 -10.76 10.74 15.38
C GLU A 73 -9.75 9.70 15.90
N PRO A 74 -8.52 10.13 16.27
CA PRO A 74 -7.56 9.24 16.90
C PRO A 74 -8.14 8.56 18.14
N VAL A 75 -8.04 7.23 18.19
CA VAL A 75 -8.50 6.45 19.37
C VAL A 75 -7.61 6.65 20.60
N LEU A 76 -6.39 7.13 20.41
CA LEU A 76 -5.43 7.43 21.46
C LEU A 76 -4.48 8.54 21.00
N SER A 77 -4.27 9.53 21.86
CA SER A 77 -3.23 10.54 21.70
C SER A 77 -2.41 10.62 22.98
N ILE A 78 -1.10 10.49 22.87
CA ILE A 78 -0.15 10.57 23.98
C ILE A 78 0.71 11.81 23.74
N GLY A 79 0.77 12.70 24.74
CA GLY A 79 1.57 13.92 24.74
C GLY A 79 2.60 13.94 25.86
#